data_AF-A0A843G6C1-F1
#
_entry.id   AF-A0A843G6C1-F1
#
_cell.length_a   1.000
_cell.length_b   1.000
_cell.length_c   1.000
_cell.angle_alpha   90.00
_cell.angle_beta   90.00
_cell.angle_gamma   90.00
#
_symmetry.space_group_name_H-M   'P 1'
#
loop_
_entity.id
_entity.type
_entity.pdbx_description
1 polymer ?
#
loop_
_entity_poly.entity_id
_entity_poly.type
_entity_poly.pdbx_seq_one_letter_code
_entity_poly.pdbx_strand_id
1 'polypeptide(L)'
;MVNVKEIEGKNFNIKRSAEEDRILSFKDHVCSGCGLCEATCPVEAICLDEVAPIERKYTETYFSGHEKIAQNYALFKNDNEVKAKLCIAEDKCVLCGMCSGVCPAGALELTIGGVSIKENEAYPSLIASAEIDEDKCLFCKKCEAACPRASITIDRTLPNRADLVTGEIEVCEDDCIYCGACAELCPAEAIVVDKTTGEESIVIDKEKCVYCLVCKKACPVNAIKAVCRSCSYGEYDLDPAKAAITGNAIIDKETCIKCGWCEGVCPADAATVKQAFEGTLEIDEEKCGTCGACIDVCPCNVLSFPKSTGPGDRGTHLVKEEDYCIHCGACAKACPNGALTVTRTDIDYTPTSSKSWIAAFEALKN
;
A
#
# COMPACT_ATOMS: atom_id res chain seq x y z
N MET A 1 -6.55 -41.74 6.19
CA MET A 1 -6.76 -40.39 6.76
C MET A 1 -7.26 -39.52 5.62
N VAL A 2 -8.40 -38.84 5.78
CA VAL A 2 -9.04 -38.05 4.71
C VAL A 2 -8.92 -36.57 5.10
N ASN A 3 -8.51 -35.72 4.16
CA ASN A 3 -8.52 -34.29 4.40
C ASN A 3 -9.95 -33.75 4.32
N VAL A 4 -10.26 -32.74 5.11
CA VAL A 4 -11.55 -32.05 5.08
C VAL A 4 -11.31 -30.63 4.55
N LYS A 5 -12.12 -30.24 3.56
CA LYS A 5 -12.13 -28.89 3.00
C LYS A 5 -13.27 -28.08 3.60
N GLU A 6 -12.94 -26.94 4.18
CA GLU A 6 -13.90 -25.95 4.66
C GLU A 6 -13.78 -24.70 3.78
N ILE A 7 -14.91 -24.13 3.37
CA ILE A 7 -14.95 -22.95 2.48
C ILE A 7 -15.73 -21.84 3.19
N GLU A 8 -15.16 -20.64 3.19
CA GLU A 8 -15.78 -19.43 3.73
C GLU A 8 -15.64 -18.29 2.71
N GLY A 9 -16.72 -18.00 1.98
CA GLY A 9 -16.66 -17.08 0.84
C GLY A 9 -15.71 -17.59 -0.25
N LYS A 10 -14.64 -16.83 -0.53
CA LYS A 10 -13.55 -17.25 -1.45
C LYS A 10 -12.36 -17.91 -0.75
N ASN A 11 -12.33 -17.89 0.58
CA ASN A 11 -11.26 -18.49 1.36
C ASN A 11 -11.56 -19.98 1.57
N PHE A 12 -10.52 -20.78 1.79
CA PHE A 12 -10.69 -22.18 2.17
C PHE A 12 -9.62 -22.64 3.16
N ASN A 13 -9.93 -23.68 3.91
CA ASN A 13 -9.00 -24.41 4.76
C ASN A 13 -9.02 -25.89 4.39
N ILE A 14 -7.83 -26.52 4.28
CA ILE A 14 -7.67 -27.97 4.17
C ILE A 14 -7.11 -28.47 5.49
N LYS A 15 -7.88 -29.31 6.19
CA LYS A 15 -7.54 -29.82 7.52
C LYS A 15 -7.32 -31.32 7.49
N ARG A 16 -6.36 -31.80 8.27
CA ARG A 16 -6.18 -33.22 8.58
C ARG A 16 -5.91 -33.38 10.06
N SER A 17 -6.93 -33.81 10.81
CA SER A 17 -6.78 -34.14 12.23
C SER A 17 -6.30 -35.59 12.37
N ALA A 18 -5.01 -35.75 12.66
CA ALA A 18 -4.35 -37.02 12.99
C ALA A 18 -3.57 -36.88 14.31
N GLU A 19 -2.47 -37.60 14.51
CA GLU A 19 -1.53 -37.36 15.63
C GLU A 19 -0.91 -35.95 15.58
N GLU A 20 -0.74 -35.40 14.38
CA GLU A 20 -0.40 -34.00 14.14
C GLU A 20 -1.57 -33.28 13.46
N ASP A 21 -1.98 -32.14 14.01
CA ASP A 21 -2.99 -31.27 13.39
C ASP A 21 -2.32 -30.39 12.32
N ARG A 22 -2.78 -30.53 11.07
CA ARG A 22 -2.26 -29.77 9.92
C ARG A 22 -3.38 -29.02 9.24
N ILE A 23 -3.19 -27.71 9.07
CA ILE A 23 -4.18 -26.81 8.47
C ILE A 23 -3.50 -25.95 7.41
N LEU A 24 -3.90 -26.12 6.15
CA LEU A 24 -3.52 -25.23 5.04
C LEU A 24 -4.66 -24.23 4.80
N SER A 25 -4.38 -22.95 5.04
CA SER A 25 -5.34 -21.85 4.88
C SER A 25 -5.04 -21.02 3.63
N PHE A 26 -6.07 -20.63 2.89
CA PHE A 26 -5.99 -19.76 1.71
C PHE A 26 -6.77 -18.46 1.90
N LYS A 27 -6.12 -17.32 1.63
CA LYS A 27 -6.69 -15.96 1.66
C LYS A 27 -6.79 -15.39 0.22
N ASP A 28 -7.99 -15.34 -0.35
CA ASP A 28 -8.21 -14.92 -1.74
C ASP A 28 -7.85 -13.44 -2.01
N HIS A 29 -8.13 -12.56 -1.04
CA HIS A 29 -7.81 -11.13 -1.13
C HIS A 29 -6.31 -10.83 -1.14
N VAL A 30 -5.48 -11.74 -0.64
CA VAL A 30 -4.00 -11.63 -0.64
C VAL A 30 -3.42 -12.21 -1.94
N CYS A 31 -4.07 -13.22 -2.51
CA CYS A 31 -3.60 -13.97 -3.67
C CYS A 31 -3.41 -13.06 -4.90
N SER A 32 -2.20 -13.04 -5.47
CA SER A 32 -1.89 -12.31 -6.71
C SER A 32 -2.22 -13.09 -7.99
N GLY A 33 -2.65 -14.35 -7.87
CA GLY A 33 -2.89 -15.20 -9.03
C GLY A 33 -1.65 -15.47 -9.88
N CYS A 34 -0.49 -15.64 -9.26
CA CYS A 34 0.77 -15.87 -9.96
C CYS A 34 0.99 -17.30 -10.45
N GLY A 35 0.30 -18.29 -9.87
CA GLY A 35 0.41 -19.71 -10.28
C GLY A 35 1.63 -20.47 -9.74
N LEU A 36 2.50 -19.85 -8.92
CA LEU A 36 3.65 -20.55 -8.32
C LEU A 36 3.25 -21.77 -7.48
N CYS A 37 2.12 -21.70 -6.79
CA CYS A 37 1.58 -22.82 -6.01
C CYS A 37 1.07 -23.98 -6.87
N GLU A 38 0.53 -23.70 -8.05
CA GLU A 38 0.13 -24.70 -9.04
C GLU A 38 1.39 -25.38 -9.62
N ALA A 39 2.39 -24.59 -10.03
CA ALA A 39 3.63 -25.09 -10.62
C ALA A 39 4.47 -25.98 -9.66
N THR A 40 4.38 -25.75 -8.36
CA THR A 40 5.18 -26.47 -7.35
C THR A 40 4.43 -27.60 -6.66
N CYS A 41 3.14 -27.82 -6.97
CA CYS A 41 2.36 -28.86 -6.31
C CYS A 41 2.76 -30.24 -6.85
N PRO A 42 3.41 -31.11 -6.06
CA PRO A 42 3.96 -32.39 -6.55
C PRO A 42 2.87 -33.43 -6.88
N VAL A 43 1.63 -33.17 -6.48
CA VAL A 43 0.47 -34.06 -6.64
C VAL A 43 -0.64 -33.41 -7.48
N GLU A 44 -0.36 -32.25 -8.10
CA GLU A 44 -1.31 -31.53 -8.96
C GLU A 44 -2.68 -31.33 -8.28
N ALA A 45 -2.65 -31.02 -6.99
CA ALA A 45 -3.85 -30.76 -6.20
C ALA A 45 -4.35 -29.34 -6.38
N ILE A 46 -3.50 -28.41 -6.83
CA ILE A 46 -3.79 -26.99 -6.94
C ILE A 46 -4.01 -26.62 -8.40
N CYS A 47 -5.07 -25.85 -8.66
CA CYS A 47 -5.36 -25.27 -9.96
C CYS A 47 -5.60 -23.76 -9.81
N LEU A 48 -5.07 -22.99 -10.75
CA LEU A 48 -5.28 -21.54 -10.81
C LEU A 48 -6.31 -21.21 -11.89
N ASP A 49 -7.33 -20.44 -11.52
CA ASP A 49 -8.35 -19.96 -12.45
C ASP A 49 -7.89 -18.72 -13.25
N GLU A 50 -8.68 -18.29 -14.23
CA GLU A 50 -8.39 -17.11 -15.04
C GLU A 50 -8.40 -15.83 -14.19
N VAL A 51 -7.22 -15.38 -13.79
CA VAL A 51 -7.04 -14.29 -12.81
C VAL A 51 -7.49 -12.94 -13.35
N ALA A 52 -7.18 -12.62 -14.61
CA ALA A 52 -7.51 -11.30 -15.19
C ALA A 52 -9.03 -11.03 -15.26
N PRO A 53 -9.89 -11.98 -15.69
CA PRO A 53 -11.34 -11.84 -15.57
C PRO A 53 -11.87 -11.70 -14.13
N ILE A 54 -11.19 -12.31 -13.14
CA ILE A 54 -11.59 -12.23 -11.72
C ILE A 54 -11.29 -10.85 -11.13
N GLU A 55 -10.11 -10.30 -11.39
CA GLU A 55 -9.69 -8.98 -10.88
C GLU A 55 -10.48 -7.80 -11.50
N ARG A 56 -10.92 -7.93 -12.76
CA ARG A 56 -11.64 -6.87 -13.47
C ARG A 56 -13.13 -6.70 -13.10
N LYS A 57 -13.64 -7.44 -12.10
CA LYS A 57 -15.00 -7.23 -11.57
C LYS A 57 -15.03 -5.96 -10.71
N TYR A 58 -15.27 -4.80 -11.34
CA TYR A 58 -15.41 -3.50 -10.69
C TYR A 58 -16.41 -3.56 -9.53
N THR A 59 -15.92 -3.19 -8.34
CA THR A 59 -16.74 -2.70 -7.23
C THR A 59 -17.31 -1.33 -7.60
N GLU A 60 -18.58 -1.10 -7.24
CA GLU A 60 -19.30 0.15 -7.43
C GLU A 60 -18.50 1.33 -6.86
N THR A 61 -18.05 2.24 -7.73
CA THR A 61 -17.48 3.52 -7.31
C THR A 61 -18.40 4.64 -7.81
N TYR A 62 -19.08 5.27 -6.85
CA TYR A 62 -19.94 6.43 -7.05
C TYR A 62 -19.11 7.67 -7.45
N PHE A 63 -19.61 8.37 -8.46
CA PHE A 63 -18.99 9.53 -9.12
C PHE A 63 -19.12 10.82 -8.29
N SER A 64 -18.01 11.45 -7.92
CA SER A 64 -17.94 12.91 -7.80
C SER A 64 -16.59 13.45 -8.28
N GLY A 65 -16.58 14.00 -9.49
CA GLY A 65 -15.79 15.20 -9.78
C GLY A 65 -14.58 15.05 -10.69
N HIS A 66 -13.55 14.27 -10.34
CA HIS A 66 -12.27 14.31 -11.07
C HIS A 66 -11.49 13.00 -10.92
N GLU A 67 -11.48 12.13 -11.95
CA GLU A 67 -10.31 11.33 -12.40
C GLU A 67 -10.66 10.25 -13.44
N LYS A 68 -9.64 10.00 -14.28
CA LYS A 68 -9.31 8.90 -15.20
C LYS A 68 -10.41 7.95 -15.71
N ILE A 69 -10.54 7.97 -17.04
CA ILE A 69 -11.38 7.10 -17.86
C ILE A 69 -10.86 5.65 -17.82
N ALA A 70 -11.65 4.72 -17.30
CA ALA A 70 -11.53 3.30 -17.64
C ALA A 70 -12.78 2.89 -18.43
N GLN A 71 -12.62 2.73 -19.74
CA GLN A 71 -13.61 2.09 -20.59
C GLN A 71 -13.34 0.59 -20.56
N ASN A 72 -14.18 -0.20 -19.89
CA ASN A 72 -14.17 -1.65 -20.02
C ASN A 72 -15.54 -2.14 -20.50
N TYR A 73 -15.54 -2.61 -21.75
CA TYR A 73 -16.65 -3.31 -22.40
C TYR A 73 -16.73 -4.74 -21.83
N ALA A 74 -17.90 -5.04 -21.25
CA ALA A 74 -18.58 -6.32 -21.08
C ALA A 74 -17.76 -7.60 -20.74
N LEU A 75 -18.26 -8.41 -19.78
CA LEU A 75 -19.05 -9.62 -20.08
C LEU A 75 -19.43 -10.44 -18.83
N PHE A 76 -20.55 -11.18 -18.98
CA PHE A 76 -21.08 -12.29 -18.17
C PHE A 76 -21.81 -11.91 -16.87
N LYS A 77 -23.13 -11.64 -16.91
CA LYS A 77 -24.27 -12.59 -16.86
C LYS A 77 -24.14 -13.67 -15.78
N ASN A 78 -25.04 -13.57 -14.80
CA ASN A 78 -25.63 -14.63 -13.99
C ASN A 78 -24.74 -15.84 -13.71
N ASP A 79 -24.01 -15.79 -12.59
CA ASP A 79 -24.00 -16.91 -11.65
C ASP A 79 -23.61 -16.38 -10.28
N ASN A 80 -24.41 -16.72 -9.26
CA ASN A 80 -24.17 -16.42 -7.85
C ASN A 80 -22.96 -17.20 -7.28
N GLU A 81 -22.04 -17.65 -8.12
CA GLU A 81 -20.89 -18.44 -7.71
C GLU A 81 -19.68 -17.53 -7.49
N VAL A 82 -19.33 -17.36 -6.22
CA VAL A 82 -18.18 -16.57 -5.81
C VAL A 82 -16.91 -17.38 -6.11
N LYS A 83 -16.48 -17.36 -7.37
CA LYS A 83 -15.29 -18.09 -7.81
C LYS A 83 -14.02 -17.52 -7.16
N ALA A 84 -13.29 -18.36 -6.44
CA ALA A 84 -11.97 -18.05 -5.88
C ALA A 84 -10.90 -18.09 -6.98
N LYS A 85 -9.76 -17.41 -6.77
CA LYS A 85 -8.62 -17.45 -7.70
C LYS A 85 -7.96 -18.82 -7.79
N LEU A 86 -8.11 -19.62 -6.73
CA LEU A 86 -7.41 -20.87 -6.54
C LEU A 86 -8.40 -21.98 -6.16
N CYS A 87 -8.29 -23.12 -6.83
CA CYS A 87 -8.94 -24.36 -6.45
C CYS A 87 -7.92 -25.35 -5.88
N ILE A 88 -8.34 -26.15 -4.91
CA ILE A 88 -7.55 -27.25 -4.35
C ILE A 88 -8.41 -28.51 -4.23
N ALA A 89 -7.85 -29.64 -4.64
CA ALA A 89 -8.42 -30.98 -4.52
C ALA A 89 -7.96 -31.62 -3.20
N GLU A 90 -8.89 -31.75 -2.24
CA GLU A 90 -8.62 -32.26 -0.90
C GLU A 90 -8.20 -33.72 -0.87
N ASP A 91 -8.65 -34.53 -1.83
CA ASP A 91 -8.33 -35.95 -1.98
C ASP A 91 -6.88 -36.18 -2.47
N LYS A 92 -6.35 -35.24 -3.26
CA LYS A 92 -4.96 -35.25 -3.74
C LYS A 92 -3.98 -34.58 -2.78
N CYS A 93 -4.41 -33.52 -2.09
CA CYS A 93 -3.54 -32.73 -1.23
C CYS A 93 -2.88 -33.59 -0.15
N VAL A 94 -1.57 -33.48 0.03
CA VAL A 94 -0.83 -34.24 1.08
C VAL A 94 -0.39 -33.38 2.26
N LEU A 95 -0.71 -32.07 2.25
CA LEU A 95 -0.30 -31.08 3.26
C LEU A 95 1.23 -31.04 3.47
N CYS A 96 1.98 -30.99 2.37
CA CYS A 96 3.45 -30.91 2.38
C CYS A 96 4.00 -29.50 2.66
N GLY A 97 3.21 -28.44 2.41
CA GLY A 97 3.60 -27.06 2.69
C GLY A 97 4.34 -26.33 1.56
N MET A 98 4.70 -26.98 0.45
CA MET A 98 5.45 -26.35 -0.65
C MET A 98 4.77 -25.07 -1.16
N CYS A 99 3.46 -25.14 -1.42
CA CYS A 99 2.69 -23.99 -1.87
C CYS A 99 2.68 -22.81 -0.88
N SER A 100 2.83 -23.07 0.42
CA SER A 100 2.94 -22.04 1.46
C SER A 100 4.36 -21.48 1.56
N GLY A 101 5.37 -22.34 1.42
CA GLY A 101 6.78 -21.94 1.43
C GLY A 101 7.20 -21.10 0.21
N VAL A 102 6.58 -21.34 -0.97
CA VAL A 102 6.90 -20.62 -2.22
C VAL A 102 5.97 -19.45 -2.53
N CYS A 103 4.94 -19.18 -1.72
CA CYS A 103 3.98 -18.10 -2.01
C CYS A 103 4.57 -16.73 -1.64
N PRO A 104 4.94 -15.87 -2.62
CA PRO A 104 5.53 -14.57 -2.31
C PRO A 104 4.53 -13.61 -1.66
N ALA A 105 3.24 -13.78 -1.96
CA ALA A 105 2.16 -12.95 -1.41
C ALA A 105 1.76 -13.37 0.02
N GLY A 106 2.13 -14.58 0.48
CA GLY A 106 1.65 -15.09 1.77
C GLY A 106 0.17 -15.50 1.78
N ALA A 107 -0.44 -15.72 0.61
CA ALA A 107 -1.86 -16.10 0.50
C ALA A 107 -2.16 -17.55 0.93
N LEU A 108 -1.14 -18.42 0.96
CA LEU A 108 -1.23 -19.80 1.43
C LEU A 108 -0.37 -19.98 2.68
N GLU A 109 -0.99 -20.47 3.75
CA GLU A 109 -0.35 -20.64 5.05
C GLU A 109 -0.59 -22.05 5.57
N LEU A 110 0.48 -22.84 5.73
CA LEU A 110 0.40 -24.14 6.40
C LEU A 110 0.80 -23.96 7.87
N THR A 111 -0.07 -24.41 8.77
CA THR A 111 0.23 -24.52 10.20
C THR A 111 0.26 -25.98 10.63
N ILE A 112 1.16 -26.31 11.57
CA ILE A 112 1.30 -27.63 12.18
C ILE A 112 1.25 -27.45 13.69
N GLY A 113 0.25 -28.03 14.36
CA GLY A 113 0.04 -27.80 15.80
C GLY A 113 -0.20 -26.33 16.15
N GLY A 114 -0.74 -25.54 15.21
CA GLY A 114 -1.01 -24.10 15.38
C GLY A 114 0.16 -23.16 15.07
N VAL A 115 1.36 -23.70 14.74
CA VAL A 115 2.54 -22.89 14.41
C VAL A 115 2.75 -22.86 12.89
N SER A 116 3.06 -21.69 12.34
CA SER A 116 3.40 -21.52 10.92
C SER A 116 4.63 -22.36 10.54
N ILE A 117 4.61 -22.99 9.37
CA ILE A 117 5.81 -23.66 8.85
C ILE A 117 6.98 -22.70 8.58
N LYS A 118 6.72 -21.40 8.41
CA LYS A 118 7.76 -20.39 8.16
C LYS A 118 8.61 -20.11 9.40
N GLU A 119 8.13 -20.49 10.58
CA GLU A 119 8.85 -20.39 11.86
C GLU A 119 9.60 -21.69 12.20
N ASN A 120 9.50 -22.72 11.34
CA ASN A 120 10.08 -24.03 11.58
C ASN A 120 11.25 -24.28 10.62
N GLU A 121 12.46 -24.45 11.15
CA GLU A 121 13.68 -24.70 10.38
C GLU A 121 13.62 -25.96 9.49
N ALA A 122 12.75 -26.92 9.81
CA ALA A 122 12.55 -28.11 8.98
C ALA A 122 11.83 -27.82 7.65
N TYR A 123 11.15 -26.67 7.54
CA TYR A 123 10.37 -26.27 6.37
C TYR A 123 11.04 -25.11 5.64
N PRO A 124 11.35 -25.29 4.34
CA PRO A 124 11.95 -24.21 3.56
C PRO A 124 10.98 -23.08 3.28
N SER A 125 11.46 -21.85 3.30
CA SER A 125 10.70 -20.65 2.94
C SER A 125 11.56 -19.69 2.15
N LEU A 126 10.91 -18.87 1.31
CA LEU A 126 11.58 -17.77 0.61
C LEU A 126 12.25 -16.81 1.60
N ILE A 127 13.48 -16.38 1.29
CA ILE A 127 14.21 -15.36 2.04
C ILE A 127 13.88 -14.00 1.41
N ALA A 128 12.97 -13.26 2.03
CA ALA A 128 12.64 -11.89 1.68
C ALA A 128 12.36 -11.06 2.93
N SER A 129 12.75 -9.78 2.92
CA SER A 129 12.54 -8.86 4.03
C SER A 129 12.14 -7.48 3.53
N ALA A 130 11.45 -6.72 4.37
CA ALA A 130 11.15 -5.31 4.16
C ALA A 130 11.15 -4.65 5.53
N GLU A 131 12.04 -3.68 5.73
CA GLU A 131 12.30 -3.04 7.01
C GLU A 131 12.37 -1.52 6.83
N ILE A 132 11.96 -0.78 7.86
CA ILE A 132 12.13 0.68 7.95
C ILE A 132 12.91 0.97 9.22
N ASP A 133 14.05 1.61 9.06
CA ASP A 133 14.87 2.19 10.12
C ASP A 133 14.18 3.44 10.66
N GLU A 134 13.57 3.32 11.85
CA GLU A 134 12.83 4.43 12.47
C GLU A 134 13.73 5.60 12.86
N ASP A 135 15.02 5.36 13.12
CA ASP A 135 15.98 6.43 13.46
C ASP A 135 16.33 7.30 12.25
N LYS A 136 16.21 6.74 11.03
CA LYS A 136 16.40 7.48 9.77
C LYS A 136 15.09 8.02 9.19
N CYS A 137 13.96 7.47 9.58
CA CYS A 137 12.66 7.79 9.00
C CYS A 137 12.24 9.24 9.31
N LEU A 138 11.93 10.01 8.27
CA LEU A 138 11.43 11.39 8.41
C LEU A 138 9.89 11.48 8.49
N PHE A 139 9.19 10.35 8.54
CA PHE A 139 7.72 10.26 8.56
C PHE A 139 7.02 11.05 7.42
N CYS A 140 7.65 11.10 6.24
CA CYS A 140 7.19 11.93 5.11
C CYS A 140 5.97 11.36 4.36
N LYS A 141 5.55 10.12 4.65
CA LYS A 141 4.42 9.38 4.04
C LYS A 141 4.58 9.01 2.55
N LYS A 142 5.77 9.19 1.93
CA LYS A 142 5.99 8.79 0.52
C LYS A 142 5.83 7.28 0.30
N CYS A 143 6.39 6.45 1.17
CA CYS A 143 6.30 4.99 1.06
C CYS A 143 4.86 4.48 1.31
N GLU A 144 4.11 5.11 2.21
CA GLU A 144 2.67 4.86 2.43
C GLU A 144 1.88 5.11 1.13
N ALA A 145 2.12 6.24 0.46
CA ALA A 145 1.45 6.56 -0.80
C ALA A 145 1.90 5.70 -2.00
N ALA A 146 3.16 5.28 -2.02
CA ALA A 146 3.73 4.48 -3.11
C ALA A 146 3.43 2.98 -2.99
N CYS A 147 3.06 2.49 -1.81
CA CYS A 147 2.85 1.06 -1.57
C CYS A 147 1.64 0.54 -2.37
N PRO A 148 1.85 -0.35 -3.37
CA PRO A 148 0.75 -0.83 -4.23
C PRO A 148 -0.25 -1.73 -3.47
N ARG A 149 0.10 -2.13 -2.24
CA ARG A 149 -0.71 -2.99 -1.37
C ARG A 149 -1.17 -2.31 -0.09
N ALA A 150 -0.97 -1.00 0.04
CA ALA A 150 -1.31 -0.24 1.24
C ALA A 150 -0.81 -0.92 2.55
N SER A 151 0.34 -1.59 2.48
CA SER A 151 0.89 -2.39 3.59
C SER A 151 1.75 -1.56 4.55
N ILE A 152 1.86 -0.25 4.34
CA ILE A 152 2.70 0.63 5.15
C ILE A 152 1.79 1.69 5.75
N THR A 153 1.91 1.87 7.06
CA THR A 153 1.27 2.96 7.78
C THR A 153 2.36 3.83 8.39
N ILE A 154 2.32 5.12 8.06
CA ILE A 154 3.22 6.12 8.64
C ILE A 154 2.38 7.03 9.52
N ASP A 155 2.51 6.86 10.84
CA ASP A 155 1.94 7.80 11.79
C ASP A 155 2.91 8.95 12.00
N ARG A 156 2.40 10.19 12.01
CA ARG A 156 3.21 11.38 12.27
C ARG A 156 2.46 12.34 13.17
N THR A 157 3.14 12.79 14.21
CA THR A 157 2.70 13.88 15.06
C THR A 157 3.42 15.14 14.63
N LEU A 158 2.64 16.14 14.21
CA LEU A 158 3.15 17.47 13.88
C LEU A 158 3.17 18.34 15.14
N PRO A 159 4.09 19.31 15.22
CA PRO A 159 4.10 20.28 16.31
C PRO A 159 2.84 21.14 16.31
N ASN A 160 2.47 21.66 17.49
CA ASN A 160 1.38 22.62 17.59
C ASN A 160 1.75 23.90 16.87
N ARG A 161 0.78 24.51 16.18
CA ARG A 161 1.00 25.75 15.44
C ARG A 161 1.49 26.88 16.36
N ALA A 162 0.96 26.96 17.58
CA ALA A 162 1.30 27.98 18.57
C ALA A 162 2.77 27.92 19.01
N ASP A 163 3.39 26.74 18.99
CA ASP A 163 4.81 26.58 19.33
C ASP A 163 5.75 27.06 18.20
N LEU A 164 5.21 27.36 17.01
CA LEU A 164 5.97 27.77 15.81
C LEU A 164 5.83 29.26 15.47
N VAL A 165 5.03 30.00 16.22
CA VAL A 165 4.76 31.42 15.98
C VAL A 165 4.79 32.18 17.30
N THR A 166 5.30 33.41 17.28
CA THR A 166 5.33 34.27 18.47
C THR A 166 4.79 35.65 18.14
N GLY A 167 4.04 36.20 19.09
CA GLY A 167 3.44 37.51 18.97
C GLY A 167 2.54 37.81 20.15
N GLU A 168 2.02 39.02 20.17
CA GLU A 168 1.05 39.47 21.15
C GLU A 168 -0.15 40.04 20.39
N ILE A 169 -1.34 39.73 20.88
CA ILE A 169 -2.60 40.22 20.33
C ILE A 169 -3.60 40.48 21.47
N GLU A 170 -4.25 41.63 21.40
CA GLU A 170 -5.24 42.10 22.34
C GLU A 170 -6.31 42.92 21.61
N VAL A 171 -7.55 42.82 22.06
CA VAL A 171 -8.67 43.62 21.54
C VAL A 171 -9.11 44.58 22.64
N CYS A 172 -9.25 45.86 22.28
CA CYS A 172 -9.93 46.85 23.11
C CYS A 172 -11.44 46.69 22.91
N GLU A 173 -12.15 46.15 23.89
CA GLU A 173 -13.61 45.94 23.78
C GLU A 173 -14.38 47.27 23.73
N ASP A 174 -13.90 48.32 24.40
CA ASP A 174 -14.52 49.65 24.37
C ASP A 174 -14.54 50.28 22.97
N ASP A 175 -13.52 50.00 22.15
CA ASP A 175 -13.41 50.50 20.78
C ASP A 175 -14.05 49.53 19.76
N CYS A 176 -14.27 48.27 20.13
CA CYS A 176 -14.75 47.24 19.22
C CYS A 176 -16.22 47.44 18.89
N ILE A 177 -16.54 47.65 17.61
CA ILE A 177 -17.93 47.76 17.13
C ILE A 177 -18.52 46.42 16.65
N TYR A 178 -17.86 45.29 16.96
CA TYR A 178 -18.26 43.93 16.62
C TYR A 178 -18.65 43.71 15.14
N CYS A 179 -18.08 44.49 14.20
CA CYS A 179 -18.42 44.42 12.78
C CYS A 179 -18.05 43.08 12.11
N GLY A 180 -17.16 42.29 12.71
CA GLY A 180 -16.77 40.95 12.25
C GLY A 180 -15.75 40.92 11.09
N ALA A 181 -15.34 42.06 10.54
CA ALA A 181 -14.36 42.11 9.44
C ALA A 181 -13.03 41.40 9.78
N CYS A 182 -12.60 41.46 11.04
CA CYS A 182 -11.41 40.74 11.52
C CYS A 182 -11.56 39.22 11.50
N ALA A 183 -12.77 38.70 11.77
CA ALA A 183 -13.08 37.28 11.72
C ALA A 183 -13.16 36.78 10.27
N GLU A 184 -13.88 37.51 9.41
CA GLU A 184 -14.03 37.18 7.98
C GLU A 184 -12.68 37.16 7.23
N LEU A 185 -11.74 38.03 7.62
CA LEU A 185 -10.42 38.11 7.02
C LEU A 185 -9.36 37.26 7.72
N CYS A 186 -9.68 36.55 8.80
CA CYS A 186 -8.70 35.76 9.55
C CYS A 186 -8.40 34.45 8.79
N PRO A 187 -7.22 34.31 8.15
CA PRO A 187 -6.92 33.11 7.35
C PRO A 187 -6.78 31.84 8.19
N ALA A 188 -6.56 31.99 9.50
CA ALA A 188 -6.41 30.89 10.44
C ALA A 188 -7.71 30.57 11.20
N GLU A 189 -8.80 31.30 10.93
CA GLU A 189 -10.08 31.18 11.63
C GLU A 189 -9.91 31.24 13.16
N ALA A 190 -9.00 32.11 13.60
CA ALA A 190 -8.62 32.26 15.00
C ALA A 190 -9.52 33.26 15.75
N ILE A 191 -10.41 33.98 15.06
CA ILE A 191 -11.23 35.04 15.65
C ILE A 191 -12.71 34.67 15.48
N VAL A 192 -13.44 34.65 16.58
CA VAL A 192 -14.89 34.50 16.61
C VAL A 192 -15.48 35.81 17.12
N VAL A 193 -16.47 36.34 16.40
CA VAL A 193 -17.21 37.56 16.79
C VAL A 193 -18.69 37.21 16.87
N ASP A 194 -19.28 37.34 18.05
CA ASP A 194 -20.72 37.30 18.22
C ASP A 194 -21.31 38.69 17.98
N LYS A 195 -22.31 38.76 17.09
CA LYS A 195 -23.01 39.99 16.70
C LYS A 195 -24.43 40.06 17.27
N THR A 196 -24.78 39.12 18.14
CA THR A 196 -26.10 39.05 18.77
C THR A 196 -26.29 40.26 19.67
N THR A 197 -27.35 41.02 19.41
CA THR A 197 -27.61 42.28 20.09
C THR A 197 -27.77 42.07 21.60
N GLY A 198 -26.90 42.71 22.39
CA GLY A 198 -26.88 42.58 23.85
C GLY A 198 -26.03 41.43 24.39
N GLU A 199 -25.42 40.63 23.52
CA GLU A 199 -24.52 39.52 23.85
C GLU A 199 -23.22 39.57 23.00
N GLU A 200 -22.87 40.75 22.48
CA GLU A 200 -21.73 40.92 21.60
C GLU A 200 -20.42 40.53 22.27
N SER A 201 -19.62 39.71 21.61
CA SER A 201 -18.33 39.26 22.13
C SER A 201 -17.33 39.03 21.02
N ILE A 202 -16.04 39.08 21.37
CA ILE A 202 -14.95 38.76 20.46
C ILE A 202 -13.92 37.90 21.18
N VAL A 203 -13.60 36.74 20.61
CA VAL A 203 -12.63 35.79 21.17
C VAL A 203 -11.56 35.50 20.13
N ILE A 204 -10.30 35.57 20.56
CA ILE A 204 -9.15 35.21 19.73
C ILE A 204 -8.50 33.95 20.30
N ASP A 205 -8.58 32.86 19.54
CA ASP A 205 -7.89 31.61 19.81
C ASP A 205 -6.39 31.75 19.48
N LYS A 206 -5.58 31.89 20.52
CA LYS A 206 -4.12 32.03 20.40
C LYS A 206 -3.45 30.76 19.88
N GLU A 207 -4.09 29.60 19.99
CA GLU A 207 -3.54 28.35 19.46
C GLU A 207 -3.61 28.29 17.93
N LYS A 208 -4.57 29.01 17.34
CA LYS A 208 -4.74 29.11 15.88
C LYS A 208 -4.05 30.34 15.28
N CYS A 209 -3.94 31.43 16.04
CA CYS A 209 -3.43 32.71 15.57
C CYS A 209 -1.96 32.61 15.10
N VAL A 210 -1.67 33.07 13.88
CA VAL A 210 -0.30 33.12 13.31
C VAL A 210 0.30 34.53 13.33
N TYR A 211 -0.33 35.47 14.04
CA TYR A 211 0.11 36.86 14.16
C TYR A 211 0.39 37.57 12.81
N CYS A 212 -0.37 37.26 11.75
CA CYS A 212 -0.20 37.86 10.40
C CYS A 212 -0.60 39.35 10.31
N LEU A 213 -1.22 39.89 11.36
CA LEU A 213 -1.64 41.30 11.49
C LEU A 213 -2.74 41.77 10.51
N VAL A 214 -3.39 40.87 9.77
CA VAL A 214 -4.50 41.22 8.87
C VAL A 214 -5.66 41.86 9.65
N CYS A 215 -6.06 41.27 10.77
CA CYS A 215 -7.14 41.78 11.62
C CYS A 215 -6.87 43.20 12.16
N LYS A 216 -5.63 43.48 12.56
CA LYS A 216 -5.19 44.82 12.97
C LYS A 216 -5.33 45.84 11.84
N LYS A 217 -4.89 45.49 10.63
CA LYS A 217 -4.94 46.38 9.46
C LYS A 217 -6.35 46.61 8.93
N ALA A 218 -7.21 45.60 9.05
CA ALA A 218 -8.58 45.65 8.56
C ALA A 218 -9.55 46.31 9.54
N CYS A 219 -9.19 46.46 10.82
CA CYS A 219 -10.07 47.02 11.83
C CYS A 219 -10.36 48.50 11.55
N PRO A 220 -11.61 48.90 11.22
CA PRO A 220 -11.93 50.27 10.83
C PRO A 220 -11.81 51.27 12.00
N VAL A 221 -11.82 50.76 13.23
CA VAL A 221 -11.79 51.52 14.48
C VAL A 221 -10.49 51.31 15.28
N ASN A 222 -9.51 50.61 14.70
CA ASN A 222 -8.22 50.32 15.34
C ASN A 222 -8.29 49.64 16.73
N ALA A 223 -9.37 48.90 17.02
CA ALA A 223 -9.58 48.21 18.30
C ALA A 223 -8.60 47.05 18.56
N ILE A 224 -7.91 46.54 17.54
CA ILE A 224 -7.03 45.37 17.66
C ILE A 224 -5.56 45.81 17.72
N LYS A 225 -4.90 45.54 18.86
CA LYS A 225 -3.46 45.69 19.03
C LYS A 225 -2.81 44.34 18.78
N ALA A 226 -1.96 44.26 17.77
CA ALA A 226 -1.21 43.04 17.47
C ALA A 226 0.22 43.37 17.03
N VAL A 227 1.16 42.51 17.41
CA VAL A 227 2.55 42.51 16.97
C VAL A 227 3.02 41.09 16.69
N CYS A 228 3.73 40.91 15.58
CA CYS A 228 4.45 39.69 15.29
C CYS A 228 5.86 39.82 15.86
N ARG A 229 6.32 38.82 16.60
CA ARG A 229 7.66 38.80 17.21
C ARG A 229 8.62 37.85 16.50
N SER A 230 8.13 37.06 15.53
CA SER A 230 8.87 35.94 14.94
C SER A 230 10.23 36.32 14.34
N CYS A 231 10.34 37.47 13.65
CA CYS A 231 11.61 37.87 13.05
C CYS A 231 12.63 38.44 14.05
N SER A 232 12.18 39.11 15.11
CA SER A 232 13.06 39.84 16.04
C SER A 232 13.44 39.02 17.27
N TYR A 233 12.52 38.16 17.73
CA TYR A 233 12.68 37.38 18.95
C TYR A 233 12.47 35.89 18.73
N GLY A 234 12.26 35.42 17.49
CA GLY A 234 11.97 34.02 17.21
C GLY A 234 13.02 33.05 17.76
N GLU A 235 14.31 33.39 17.70
CA GLU A 235 15.38 32.55 18.26
C GLU A 235 15.35 32.41 19.79
N TYR A 236 14.68 33.34 20.49
CA TYR A 236 14.55 33.32 21.96
C TYR A 236 13.17 32.81 22.40
N ASP A 237 12.12 33.17 21.67
CA ASP A 237 10.73 32.87 21.99
C ASP A 237 10.32 31.45 21.53
N LEU A 238 10.94 30.92 20.47
CA LEU A 238 10.58 29.62 19.88
C LEU A 238 11.66 28.57 20.19
N ASP A 239 11.21 27.42 20.69
CA ASP A 239 12.08 26.29 21.00
C ASP A 239 12.15 25.32 19.79
N PRO A 240 13.32 25.13 19.15
CA PRO A 240 13.47 24.18 18.06
C PRO A 240 13.09 22.74 18.41
N ALA A 241 13.23 22.34 19.68
CA ALA A 241 12.86 21.00 20.13
C ALA A 241 11.35 20.76 20.00
N LYS A 242 10.54 21.80 20.15
CA LYS A 242 9.09 21.74 19.96
C LYS A 242 8.66 21.71 18.50
N ALA A 243 9.56 21.98 17.56
CA ALA A 243 9.30 21.87 16.13
C ALA A 243 9.56 20.45 15.57
N ALA A 244 10.07 19.54 16.40
CA ALA A 244 10.38 18.18 16.00
C ALA A 244 9.10 17.44 15.55
N ILE A 245 9.19 16.76 14.41
CA ILE A 245 8.18 15.83 13.94
C ILE A 245 8.55 14.46 14.47
N THR A 246 7.61 13.81 15.15
CA THR A 246 7.76 12.44 15.64
C THR A 246 6.75 11.53 14.98
N GLY A 247 6.93 10.22 15.07
CA GLY A 247 6.06 9.28 14.40
C GLY A 247 6.49 7.84 14.59
N ASN A 248 5.79 6.93 13.92
CA ASN A 248 6.11 5.51 13.87
C ASN A 248 5.87 4.99 12.44
N ALA A 249 6.63 3.97 12.03
CA ALA A 249 6.49 3.37 10.71
C ALA A 249 6.22 1.87 10.82
N ILE A 250 5.06 1.43 10.36
CA ILE A 250 4.62 0.04 10.49
C ILE A 250 4.43 -0.57 9.11
N ILE A 251 5.00 -1.76 8.90
CA ILE A 251 4.75 -2.60 7.72
C ILE A 251 3.91 -3.80 8.14
N ASP A 252 2.73 -3.95 7.52
CA ASP A 252 1.93 -5.16 7.60
C ASP A 252 2.63 -6.30 6.84
N LYS A 253 3.09 -7.30 7.60
CA LYS A 253 3.82 -8.46 7.09
C LYS A 253 2.92 -9.42 6.29
N GLU A 254 1.62 -9.43 6.53
CA GLU A 254 0.68 -10.30 5.83
C GLU A 254 0.42 -9.84 4.39
N THR A 255 0.30 -8.53 4.19
CA THR A 255 -0.01 -7.95 2.88
C THR A 255 1.23 -7.54 2.09
N CYS A 256 2.36 -7.25 2.76
CA CYS A 256 3.58 -6.82 2.09
C CYS A 256 4.14 -7.92 1.17
N ILE A 257 4.42 -7.59 -0.10
CA ILE A 257 5.02 -8.49 -1.09
C ILE A 257 6.49 -8.20 -1.39
N LYS A 258 7.12 -7.32 -0.62
CA LYS A 258 8.56 -7.05 -0.71
C LYS A 258 8.97 -6.58 -2.11
N CYS A 259 8.18 -5.69 -2.71
CA CYS A 259 8.42 -5.16 -4.05
C CYS A 259 9.54 -4.12 -4.12
N GLY A 260 9.84 -3.39 -3.05
CA GLY A 260 10.91 -2.38 -3.06
C GLY A 260 10.48 -0.94 -3.31
N TRP A 261 9.20 -0.66 -3.61
CA TRP A 261 8.73 0.72 -3.79
C TRP A 261 9.07 1.63 -2.61
N CYS A 262 8.95 1.12 -1.39
CA CYS A 262 9.27 1.90 -0.19
C CYS A 262 10.74 2.29 -0.09
N GLU A 263 11.66 1.43 -0.54
CA GLU A 263 13.08 1.71 -0.64
C GLU A 263 13.35 2.74 -1.75
N GLY A 264 12.81 2.52 -2.96
CA GLY A 264 13.04 3.41 -4.10
C GLY A 264 12.50 4.83 -3.94
N VAL A 265 11.42 5.03 -3.18
CA VAL A 265 10.85 6.38 -2.96
C VAL A 265 11.35 7.08 -1.70
N CYS A 266 12.11 6.39 -0.85
CA CYS A 266 12.53 6.93 0.44
C CYS A 266 13.60 8.01 0.24
N PRO A 267 13.36 9.26 0.66
CA PRO A 267 14.34 10.33 0.50
C PRO A 267 15.49 10.28 1.52
N ALA A 268 15.39 9.39 2.51
CA ALA A 268 16.34 9.27 3.62
C ALA A 268 16.99 7.89 3.70
N ASP A 269 16.79 7.04 2.68
CA ASP A 269 17.28 5.66 2.62
C ASP A 269 16.96 4.85 3.89
N ALA A 270 15.83 5.16 4.52
CA ALA A 270 15.36 4.51 5.75
C ALA A 270 14.70 3.16 5.50
N ALA A 271 14.28 2.84 4.27
CA ALA A 271 13.62 1.59 3.95
C ALA A 271 14.57 0.67 3.16
N THR A 272 14.58 -0.61 3.51
CA THR A 272 15.41 -1.63 2.83
C THR A 272 14.57 -2.85 2.53
N VAL A 273 14.65 -3.36 1.30
CA VAL A 273 13.89 -4.52 0.86
C VAL A 273 14.81 -5.56 0.23
N LYS A 274 14.67 -6.80 0.68
CA LYS A 274 15.26 -7.97 0.02
C LYS A 274 14.16 -8.76 -0.67
N GLN A 275 14.26 -8.90 -1.98
CA GLN A 275 13.40 -9.77 -2.79
C GLN A 275 13.91 -11.21 -2.76
N ALA A 276 13.01 -12.18 -2.96
CA ALA A 276 13.36 -13.61 -2.97
C ALA A 276 13.69 -14.17 -4.36
N PHE A 277 13.39 -13.43 -5.43
CA PHE A 277 13.51 -13.91 -6.80
C PHE A 277 14.34 -12.94 -7.63
N GLU A 278 15.36 -13.46 -8.30
CA GLU A 278 16.10 -12.75 -9.34
C GLU A 278 15.63 -13.23 -10.72
N GLY A 279 15.56 -12.32 -11.68
CA GLY A 279 14.99 -12.64 -12.97
C GLY A 279 14.89 -11.48 -13.94
N THR A 280 14.16 -11.71 -15.03
CA THR A 280 13.84 -10.69 -16.04
C THR A 280 12.37 -10.74 -16.44
N LEU A 281 11.83 -9.61 -16.86
CA LEU A 281 10.50 -9.47 -17.45
C LEU A 281 10.61 -8.93 -18.89
N GLU A 282 10.39 -9.78 -19.89
CA GLU A 282 10.46 -9.38 -21.30
C GLU A 282 9.05 -9.13 -21.87
N ILE A 283 8.94 -8.13 -22.75
CA ILE A 283 7.69 -7.73 -23.40
C ILE A 283 7.87 -7.81 -24.92
N ASP A 284 7.08 -8.64 -25.56
CA ASP A 284 6.98 -8.76 -27.03
C ASP A 284 5.98 -7.71 -27.54
N GLU A 285 6.49 -6.65 -28.15
CA GLU A 285 5.66 -5.54 -28.63
C GLU A 285 4.74 -5.95 -29.79
N GLU A 286 5.14 -6.93 -30.60
CA GLU A 286 4.35 -7.40 -31.74
C GLU A 286 3.11 -8.18 -31.28
N LYS A 287 3.25 -8.97 -30.20
CA LYS A 287 2.12 -9.70 -29.59
C LYS A 287 1.28 -8.83 -28.67
N CYS A 288 1.83 -7.74 -28.13
CA CYS A 288 1.15 -6.91 -27.16
C CYS A 288 -0.01 -6.12 -27.81
N GLY A 289 -1.24 -6.51 -27.51
CA GLY A 289 -2.45 -5.82 -27.96
C GLY A 289 -2.93 -4.69 -27.05
N THR A 290 -2.09 -4.18 -26.15
CA THR A 290 -2.38 -3.05 -25.22
C THR A 290 -3.67 -3.15 -24.39
N CYS A 291 -4.14 -4.36 -24.09
CA CYS A 291 -5.40 -4.57 -23.36
C CYS A 291 -5.37 -4.22 -21.85
N GLY A 292 -4.19 -3.98 -21.26
CA GLY A 292 -4.02 -3.60 -19.85
C GLY A 292 -4.10 -4.74 -18.82
N ALA A 293 -4.34 -6.00 -19.21
CA ALA A 293 -4.55 -7.09 -18.25
C ALA A 293 -3.34 -7.33 -17.32
N CYS A 294 -2.14 -7.16 -17.87
CA CYS A 294 -0.88 -7.27 -17.14
C CYS A 294 -0.65 -6.11 -16.15
N ILE A 295 -1.21 -4.93 -16.41
CA ILE A 295 -1.18 -3.77 -15.50
C ILE A 295 -2.12 -4.05 -14.33
N ASP A 296 -3.37 -4.41 -14.61
CA ASP A 296 -4.41 -4.64 -13.59
C ASP A 296 -4.04 -5.76 -12.62
N VAL A 297 -3.44 -6.84 -13.12
CA VAL A 297 -3.05 -7.99 -12.29
C VAL A 297 -1.76 -7.76 -11.51
N CYS A 298 -0.96 -6.74 -11.86
CA CYS A 298 0.37 -6.58 -11.30
C CYS A 298 0.29 -6.21 -9.81
N PRO A 299 0.70 -7.11 -8.90
CA PRO A 299 0.60 -6.84 -7.46
C PRO A 299 1.62 -5.81 -6.95
N CYS A 300 2.57 -5.43 -7.81
CA CYS A 300 3.68 -4.55 -7.51
C CYS A 300 3.60 -3.24 -8.32
N ASN A 301 2.56 -3.00 -9.12
CA ASN A 301 2.44 -1.80 -9.96
C ASN A 301 3.68 -1.52 -10.86
N VAL A 302 4.29 -2.58 -11.40
CA VAL A 302 5.52 -2.52 -12.22
C VAL A 302 5.24 -2.04 -13.65
N LEU A 303 4.08 -2.38 -14.18
CA LEU A 303 3.71 -2.15 -15.57
C LEU A 303 2.80 -0.95 -15.69
N SER A 304 3.04 -0.09 -16.68
CA SER A 304 2.18 1.06 -16.98
C SER A 304 2.14 1.38 -18.47
N PHE A 305 1.13 2.12 -18.90
CA PHE A 305 1.11 2.69 -20.24
C PHE A 305 2.02 3.93 -20.29
N PRO A 306 2.85 4.08 -21.33
CA PRO A 306 3.69 5.26 -21.48
C PRO A 306 2.85 6.52 -21.62
N LYS A 307 3.35 7.63 -21.05
CA LYS A 307 2.79 8.95 -21.29
C LYS A 307 3.32 9.48 -22.63
N SER A 308 2.42 9.92 -23.49
CA SER A 308 2.80 10.59 -24.74
C SER A 308 3.63 11.85 -24.43
N THR A 309 4.77 11.97 -25.10
CA THR A 309 5.67 13.14 -24.99
C THR A 309 5.30 14.27 -25.95
N GLY A 310 4.36 14.03 -26.88
CA GLY A 310 3.86 15.03 -27.81
C GLY A 310 3.03 14.43 -28.95
N PRO A 311 2.42 15.28 -29.80
CA PRO A 311 1.63 14.82 -30.95
C PRO A 311 2.47 13.97 -31.92
N GLY A 312 1.97 12.79 -32.28
CA GLY A 312 2.63 11.87 -33.20
C GLY A 312 3.63 10.91 -32.54
N ASP A 313 3.82 11.01 -31.22
CA ASP A 313 4.65 10.08 -30.46
C ASP A 313 4.10 8.65 -30.56
N ARG A 314 4.97 7.73 -31.00
CA ARG A 314 4.73 6.29 -31.07
C ARG A 314 5.70 5.63 -30.09
N GLY A 315 5.41 5.81 -28.81
CA GLY A 315 6.14 5.13 -27.74
C GLY A 315 5.92 3.62 -27.76
N THR A 316 6.57 2.93 -26.83
CA THR A 316 6.36 1.50 -26.60
C THR A 316 4.91 1.20 -26.22
N HIS A 317 4.51 -0.06 -26.30
CA HIS A 317 3.16 -0.45 -25.85
C HIS A 317 3.03 -0.41 -24.32
N LEU A 318 4.12 -0.70 -23.60
CA LEU A 318 4.18 -0.77 -22.15
C LEU A 318 5.54 -0.23 -21.66
N VAL A 319 5.55 0.29 -20.43
CA VAL A 319 6.76 0.62 -19.67
C VAL A 319 6.80 -0.28 -18.43
N LYS A 320 8.00 -0.74 -18.06
CA LYS A 320 8.25 -1.53 -16.85
C LYS A 320 9.25 -0.83 -15.94
N GLU A 321 8.97 -0.83 -14.64
CA GLU A 321 9.92 -0.47 -13.58
C GLU A 321 10.45 -1.77 -12.95
N GLU A 322 11.45 -2.37 -13.59
CA GLU A 322 11.89 -3.74 -13.31
C GLU A 322 12.48 -3.91 -11.91
N ASP A 323 13.05 -2.85 -11.32
CA ASP A 323 13.56 -2.85 -9.94
C ASP A 323 12.47 -3.23 -8.90
N TYR A 324 11.20 -2.99 -9.22
CA TYR A 324 10.08 -3.34 -8.34
C TYR A 324 9.41 -4.69 -8.67
N CYS A 325 9.94 -5.40 -9.67
CA CYS A 325 9.43 -6.68 -10.12
C CYS A 325 9.94 -7.81 -9.23
N ILE A 326 9.00 -8.51 -8.59
CA ILE A 326 9.31 -9.72 -7.81
C ILE A 326 9.31 -10.99 -8.66
N HIS A 327 9.24 -10.87 -9.98
CA HIS A 327 9.23 -12.02 -10.91
C HIS A 327 8.15 -13.08 -10.59
N CYS A 328 6.97 -12.70 -10.07
CA CYS A 328 5.95 -13.68 -9.69
C CYS A 328 5.29 -14.37 -10.90
N GLY A 329 5.27 -13.75 -12.08
CA GLY A 329 4.68 -14.34 -13.29
C GLY A 329 3.18 -14.09 -13.51
N ALA A 330 2.51 -13.37 -12.59
CA ALA A 330 1.07 -13.08 -12.73
C ALA A 330 0.72 -12.38 -14.04
N CYS A 331 1.56 -11.42 -14.48
CA CYS A 331 1.37 -10.69 -15.73
C CYS A 331 1.47 -11.59 -16.99
N ALA A 332 2.40 -12.56 -16.99
CA ALA A 332 2.55 -13.52 -18.08
C ALA A 332 1.35 -14.47 -18.15
N LYS A 333 0.90 -15.01 -17.00
CA LYS A 333 -0.29 -15.86 -16.91
C LYS A 333 -1.57 -15.14 -17.34
N ALA A 334 -1.68 -13.85 -17.02
CA ALA A 334 -2.82 -13.02 -17.38
C ALA A 334 -2.85 -12.58 -18.86
N CYS A 335 -1.74 -12.71 -19.60
CA CYS A 335 -1.65 -12.21 -20.96
C CYS A 335 -2.35 -13.15 -21.95
N PRO A 336 -3.45 -12.74 -22.61
CA PRO A 336 -4.15 -13.60 -23.56
C PRO A 336 -3.35 -13.87 -24.84
N ASN A 337 -2.41 -12.98 -25.17
CA ASN A 337 -1.61 -13.05 -26.40
C ASN A 337 -0.23 -13.69 -26.17
N GLY A 338 0.13 -14.05 -24.92
CA GLY A 338 1.46 -14.55 -24.61
C GLY A 338 2.59 -13.55 -24.92
N ALA A 339 2.33 -12.25 -24.69
CA ALA A 339 3.26 -11.17 -25.00
C ALA A 339 4.27 -10.86 -23.87
N LEU A 340 4.11 -11.45 -22.68
CA LEU A 340 5.02 -11.23 -21.55
C LEU A 340 5.66 -12.54 -21.12
N THR A 341 6.98 -12.50 -20.91
CA THR A 341 7.79 -13.62 -20.43
C THR A 341 8.46 -13.22 -19.13
N VAL A 342 8.28 -14.02 -18.07
CA VAL A 342 8.97 -13.85 -16.79
C VAL A 342 9.94 -15.01 -16.63
N THR A 343 11.22 -14.70 -16.49
CA THR A 343 12.32 -15.64 -16.33
C THR A 343 12.86 -15.52 -14.90
N ARG A 344 13.07 -16.62 -14.19
CA ARG A 344 13.70 -16.64 -12.87
C ARG A 344 15.06 -17.31 -12.94
N THR A 345 16.11 -16.54 -12.67
CA THR A 345 17.49 -17.00 -12.70
C THR A 345 17.90 -17.57 -11.35
N ASP A 346 17.48 -16.95 -10.26
CA ASP A 346 17.77 -17.42 -8.92
C ASP A 346 16.60 -17.23 -7.94
N ILE A 347 16.62 -18.06 -6.90
CA ILE A 347 15.60 -18.08 -5.86
C ILE A 347 16.29 -18.21 -4.51
N ASP A 348 16.10 -17.20 -3.67
CA ASP A 348 16.62 -17.14 -2.32
C ASP A 348 15.64 -17.84 -1.36
N TYR A 349 16.05 -18.97 -0.78
CA TYR A 349 15.28 -19.75 0.18
C TYR A 349 16.14 -20.37 1.28
N THR A 350 15.52 -20.72 2.41
CA THR A 350 16.25 -21.31 3.55
C THR A 350 16.80 -22.70 3.22
N PRO A 351 18.00 -23.06 3.73
CA PRO A 351 18.64 -24.33 3.38
C PRO A 351 17.77 -25.55 3.71
N THR A 352 17.81 -26.57 2.83
CA THR A 352 17.06 -27.81 3.04
C THR A 352 17.79 -29.02 2.49
N SER A 353 17.59 -30.17 3.13
CA SER A 353 18.08 -31.48 2.67
C SER A 353 17.04 -32.25 1.85
N SER A 354 15.80 -31.77 1.79
CA SER A 354 14.71 -32.47 1.10
C SER A 354 14.82 -32.33 -0.41
N LYS A 355 15.11 -33.44 -1.10
CA LYS A 355 15.21 -33.48 -2.57
C LYS A 355 13.93 -33.01 -3.26
N SER A 356 12.76 -33.31 -2.69
CA SER A 356 11.48 -32.90 -3.26
C SER A 356 11.27 -31.39 -3.18
N TRP A 357 11.75 -30.74 -2.12
CA TRP A 357 11.69 -29.28 -2.00
C TRP A 357 12.67 -28.59 -2.92
N ILE A 358 13.90 -29.10 -3.02
CA ILE A 358 14.89 -28.59 -3.97
C ILE A 358 14.34 -28.67 -5.40
N ALA A 359 13.76 -29.82 -5.78
CA ALA A 359 13.13 -29.99 -7.08
C ALA A 359 11.97 -29.00 -7.31
N ALA A 360 11.18 -28.70 -6.28
CA ALA A 360 10.08 -27.74 -6.39
C ALA A 360 10.59 -26.30 -6.61
N PHE A 361 11.65 -25.87 -5.92
CA PHE A 361 12.27 -24.56 -6.17
C PHE A 361 12.94 -24.49 -7.54
N GLU A 362 13.69 -25.51 -7.92
CA GLU A 362 14.35 -25.55 -9.24
C GLU A 362 13.33 -25.58 -10.39
N ALA A 363 12.14 -26.17 -10.20
CA ALA A 363 11.06 -26.12 -11.18
C ALA A 363 10.47 -24.70 -11.40
N LEU A 364 10.75 -23.75 -10.50
CA LEU A 364 10.34 -22.36 -10.65
C LEU A 364 11.33 -21.52 -11.46
N LYS A 365 12.57 -21.99 -11.61
CA LYS A 365 13.57 -21.42 -12.52
C LYS A 365 13.23 -21.86 -13.94
N ASN A 366 13.30 -20.93 -14.89
CA ASN A 366 12.84 -21.17 -16.26
C ASN A 366 13.68 -20.44 -17.29
#